data_AF-K2ELD9-F1
#
_entry.id   AF-K2ELD9-F1
#
_cell.length_a   1.000
_cell.length_b   1.000
_cell.length_c   1.000
_cell.angle_alpha   90.00
_cell.angle_beta   90.00
_cell.angle_gamma   90.00
#
_symmetry.space_group_name_H-M   'P 1'
#
loop_
_entity.id
_entity.type
_entity.pdbx_description
1 polymer ?
#
loop_
_entity_poly.entity_id
_entity_poly.type
_entity_poly.pdbx_seq_one_letter_code
_entity_poly.pdbx_strand_id
1 'polypeptide(L)'
;VKCAQGGCKRKEWSERSYPENLLGNEEFLRNSPMFNGHFGTSANLEDYLTIIHDHRLRPKSDYHAFHKNRVRELDNKSVEDIFNDTEEYSVIHGENPREHFFTSAQAREISISSANKVIKYILDNISRYSMLDGFNSIYEGLRHDLIYRLIWILELRGWADEDGRSYGNTDENVAVIAERIMKSDTITGKPIADKLLDANHNPILTLIDFTNFIYASTNSDSTFNLRRSIANYNTKEKVDIRELLSNKAFSFFKEQFINKGKNFLKEIKSIPDNVLLGDFSEFISNKFKKEDKSIEDEINKIKTNIISSLIYRFGSEEPGSFAGYVYIINNPDVKIYNIMRNYLFDTCFNVDLDISNSQLFINYVLSAFSHDIARHTREWRPSVVSLSKTLGEDILKNYWRDNHEKIKEYCRKLPKDTRVFTSNYWVSYEDDLEDTFKELDKKLLNA
;
A
#
# COMPACT_ATOMS: atom_id res chain seq x y z
N VAL A 1 -0.27 28.50 58.90
CA VAL A 1 0.22 28.39 60.30
C VAL A 1 0.62 26.95 60.55
N LYS A 2 1.86 26.77 61.06
CA LYS A 2 2.51 25.52 61.54
C LYS A 2 2.80 24.40 60.53
N CYS A 3 4.00 24.47 59.95
CA CYS A 3 4.94 23.33 59.98
C CYS A 3 6.34 23.90 60.26
N ALA A 4 6.72 23.88 61.53
CA ALA A 4 8.10 23.98 61.97
C ALA A 4 8.43 22.65 62.67
N GLN A 5 9.69 22.21 62.48
CA GLN A 5 10.37 21.12 63.19
C GLN A 5 10.08 19.69 62.69
N GLY A 6 11.08 19.13 62.00
CA GLY A 6 11.14 17.73 61.61
C GLY A 6 12.13 17.58 60.46
N GLY A 7 13.38 17.23 60.78
CA GLY A 7 14.50 17.25 59.84
C GLY A 7 14.18 16.61 58.49
N CYS A 8 14.51 17.34 57.43
CA CYS A 8 14.63 16.78 56.10
C CYS A 8 15.81 15.80 56.15
N LYS A 9 15.54 14.55 56.55
CA LYS A 9 16.41 13.44 56.19
C LYS A 9 16.47 13.50 54.68
N ARG A 10 17.65 13.84 54.12
CA ARG A 10 17.99 13.36 52.78
C ARG A 10 17.63 11.88 52.83
N LYS A 11 16.61 11.47 52.07
CA LYS A 11 16.58 10.07 51.66
C LYS A 11 17.91 9.90 50.97
N GLU A 12 18.82 9.23 51.66
CA GLU A 12 19.99 8.64 51.06
C GLU A 12 19.51 8.02 49.76
N TRP A 13 20.25 8.33 48.70
CA TRP A 13 20.14 7.67 47.42
C TRP A 13 20.36 6.18 47.69
N SER A 14 19.30 5.47 48.04
CA SER A 14 19.36 4.03 48.16
C SER A 14 19.56 3.53 46.75
N GLU A 15 20.75 2.99 46.51
CA GLU A 15 21.22 2.28 45.34
C GLU A 15 20.14 1.32 44.81
N ARG A 16 19.18 1.85 44.07
CA ARG A 16 18.35 1.11 43.13
C ARG A 16 18.95 1.34 41.77
N SER A 17 20.10 0.69 41.57
CA SER A 17 20.66 0.23 40.30
C SER A 17 20.23 1.03 39.06
N TYR A 18 20.78 2.22 38.91
CA TYR A 18 21.26 2.59 37.58
C TYR A 18 22.36 1.58 37.22
N PRO A 19 22.38 0.97 36.02
CA PRO A 19 23.60 0.33 35.58
C PRO A 19 24.63 1.46 35.39
N GLU A 20 25.55 1.61 36.33
CA GLU A 20 26.75 2.45 36.17
C GLU A 20 27.55 2.06 34.90
N ASN A 21 27.22 0.92 34.27
CA ASN A 21 27.74 0.45 33.00
C ASN A 21 27.15 1.13 31.74
N LEU A 22 26.15 2.01 31.80
CA LEU A 22 25.57 2.61 30.59
C LEU A 22 26.45 3.69 29.95
N LEU A 23 27.16 4.49 30.75
CA LEU A 23 28.08 5.52 30.24
C LEU A 23 29.39 4.94 29.67
N GLY A 24 29.69 3.67 29.97
CA GLY A 24 30.82 2.91 29.41
C GLY A 24 30.43 1.92 28.31
N ASN A 25 29.13 1.78 27.99
CA ASN A 25 28.66 0.89 26.94
C ASN A 25 28.63 1.63 25.60
N GLU A 26 29.60 1.33 24.72
CA GLU A 26 29.67 1.93 23.38
C GLU A 26 28.38 1.76 22.58
N GLU A 27 27.65 0.66 22.76
CA GLU A 27 26.39 0.39 22.07
C GLU A 27 25.27 1.33 22.55
N PHE A 28 25.27 1.69 23.84
CA PHE A 28 24.33 2.67 24.39
C PHE A 28 24.65 4.10 23.93
N LEU A 29 25.93 4.47 23.88
CA LEU A 29 26.34 5.79 23.40
C LEU A 29 26.09 5.96 21.89
N ARG A 30 26.33 4.91 21.08
CA ARG A 30 26.06 4.93 19.63
C ARG A 30 24.57 5.03 19.30
N ASN A 31 23.71 4.51 20.16
CA ASN A 31 22.25 4.44 19.96
C ASN A 31 21.47 5.38 20.91
N SER A 32 22.16 6.34 21.52
CA SER A 32 21.64 7.08 22.68
C SER A 32 20.38 7.92 22.36
N PRO A 33 19.38 7.94 23.26
CA PRO A 33 18.16 8.75 23.13
C PRO A 33 18.38 10.27 23.11
N MET A 34 19.59 10.75 23.43
CA MET A 34 19.79 12.15 23.81
C MET A 34 19.94 13.16 22.65
N PHE A 35 19.87 12.72 21.38
CA PHE A 35 20.02 13.62 20.23
C PHE A 35 19.18 13.20 19.02
N ASN A 36 17.86 13.08 19.19
CA ASN A 36 16.93 12.80 18.10
C ASN A 36 16.42 14.10 17.45
N GLY A 37 17.11 14.61 16.43
CA GLY A 37 16.60 15.68 15.58
C GLY A 37 16.09 15.15 14.24
N HIS A 38 14.79 14.88 14.08
CA HIS A 38 14.12 15.02 12.78
C HIS A 38 12.61 15.28 12.86
N PHE A 39 12.08 15.84 11.76
CA PHE A 39 10.73 16.37 11.55
C PHE A 39 9.61 15.34 11.76
N GLY A 40 8.57 15.75 12.50
CA GLY A 40 7.22 15.27 12.24
C GLY A 40 6.40 14.91 13.47
N THR A 41 6.90 14.05 14.37
CA THR A 41 6.02 13.42 15.37
C THR A 41 6.69 12.98 16.67
N SER A 42 8.01 13.10 16.83
CA SER A 42 8.62 12.70 18.10
C SER A 42 8.41 13.79 19.14
N ALA A 43 7.57 13.51 20.11
CA ALA A 43 7.48 14.28 21.33
C ALA A 43 8.72 14.02 22.19
N ASN A 44 9.88 14.46 21.69
CA ASN A 44 11.18 14.26 22.34
C ASN A 44 11.12 14.69 23.81
N LEU A 45 10.39 15.76 24.12
CA LEU A 45 10.14 16.21 25.48
C LEU A 45 9.36 15.20 26.31
N GLU A 46 8.30 14.59 25.79
CA GLU A 46 7.51 13.56 26.47
C GLU A 46 8.35 12.31 26.68
N ASP A 47 9.19 11.93 25.71
CA ASP A 47 10.13 10.82 25.83
C ASP A 47 11.17 11.07 26.92
N TYR A 48 11.73 12.28 26.97
CA TYR A 48 12.62 12.70 28.05
C TYR A 48 11.90 12.70 29.40
N LEU A 49 10.66 13.19 29.44
CA LEU A 49 9.86 13.21 30.67
C LEU A 49 9.54 11.78 31.14
N THR A 50 9.24 10.84 30.25
CA THR A 50 9.09 9.41 30.60
C THR A 50 10.39 8.83 31.16
N ILE A 51 11.55 9.09 30.51
CA ILE A 51 12.84 8.59 31.02
C ILE A 51 13.16 9.20 32.39
N ILE A 52 12.89 10.49 32.58
CA ILE A 52 13.18 11.22 33.83
C ILE A 52 12.18 10.84 34.95
N HIS A 53 10.88 10.77 34.64
CA HIS A 53 9.80 10.51 35.59
C HIS A 53 9.67 9.02 35.92
N ASP A 54 9.64 8.16 34.89
CA ASP A 54 9.41 6.72 35.06
C ASP A 54 10.71 5.91 35.20
N HIS A 55 11.87 6.54 35.01
CA HIS A 55 13.20 5.90 35.05
C HIS A 55 13.30 4.67 34.15
N ARG A 56 12.62 4.70 33.00
CA ARG A 56 12.58 3.59 32.03
C ARG A 56 13.07 4.05 30.67
N LEU A 57 14.03 3.30 30.13
CA LEU A 57 14.42 3.41 28.72
C LEU A 57 13.36 2.73 27.85
N ARG A 58 13.12 3.30 26.68
CA ARG A 58 12.34 2.66 25.61
C ARG A 58 13.14 1.55 24.93
N PRO A 59 12.47 0.58 24.28
CA PRO A 59 13.10 -0.39 23.39
C PRO A 59 14.10 0.27 22.42
N LYS A 60 15.20 -0.44 22.09
CA LYS A 60 16.26 0.09 21.20
C LYS A 60 15.71 0.48 19.82
N SER A 61 14.73 -0.27 19.32
CA SER A 61 14.02 -0.04 18.06
C SER A 61 13.22 1.26 18.02
N ASP A 62 13.01 1.94 19.15
CA ASP A 62 12.27 3.20 19.15
C ASP A 62 13.19 4.39 18.84
N TYR A 63 14.52 4.17 18.80
CA TYR A 63 15.49 5.23 18.59
C TYR A 63 15.94 5.33 17.13
N HIS A 64 15.87 6.53 16.56
CA HIS A 64 16.34 6.80 15.20
C HIS A 64 17.82 6.43 14.98
N ALA A 65 18.67 6.69 15.98
CA ALA A 65 20.09 6.36 15.93
C ALA A 65 20.34 4.85 15.73
N PHE A 66 19.50 4.00 16.32
CA PHE A 66 19.58 2.55 16.13
C PHE A 66 19.42 2.18 14.66
N HIS A 67 18.35 2.66 14.01
CA HIS A 67 18.10 2.39 12.59
C HIS A 67 19.17 2.98 11.68
N LYS A 68 19.63 4.21 11.95
CA LYS A 68 20.75 4.82 11.21
C LYS A 68 22.02 3.98 11.29
N ASN A 69 22.34 3.45 12.47
CA ASN A 69 23.52 2.60 12.63
C ASN A 69 23.36 1.26 11.90
N ARG A 70 22.17 0.65 11.94
CA ARG A 70 21.87 -0.55 11.13
C ARG A 70 21.97 -0.29 9.63
N VAL A 71 21.51 0.86 9.16
CA VAL A 71 21.63 1.26 7.73
C VAL A 71 23.09 1.42 7.32
N ARG A 72 24.00 1.90 8.20
CA ARG A 72 25.44 1.99 7.90
C ARG A 72 26.09 0.62 7.69
N GLU A 73 25.55 -0.45 8.26
CA GLU A 73 26.07 -1.80 8.06
C GLU A 73 25.87 -2.31 6.62
N LEU A 74 24.99 -1.66 5.83
CA LEU A 74 24.78 -1.98 4.43
C LEU A 74 26.04 -1.80 3.57
N ASP A 75 27.09 -1.12 4.06
CA ASP A 75 28.36 -1.08 3.33
C ASP A 75 28.97 -2.49 3.21
N ASN A 76 28.78 -3.35 4.22
CA ASN A 76 29.39 -4.69 4.27
C ASN A 76 28.39 -5.84 4.28
N LYS A 77 27.12 -5.58 4.64
CA LYS A 77 26.08 -6.62 4.77
C LYS A 77 24.97 -6.45 3.72
N SER A 78 24.16 -7.48 3.54
CA SER A 78 22.85 -7.35 2.87
C SER A 78 21.79 -6.87 3.87
N VAL A 79 20.64 -6.40 3.37
CA VAL A 79 19.49 -6.07 4.22
C VAL A 79 19.00 -7.31 4.98
N GLU A 80 19.03 -8.47 4.33
CA GLU A 80 18.57 -9.73 4.93
C GLU A 80 19.47 -10.18 6.07
N ASP A 81 20.80 -10.08 5.92
CA ASP A 81 21.75 -10.36 7.00
C ASP A 81 21.49 -9.43 8.20
N ILE A 82 21.27 -8.13 7.95
CA ILE A 82 20.98 -7.17 9.02
C ILE A 82 19.69 -7.55 9.76
N PHE A 83 18.63 -7.96 9.03
CA PHE A 83 17.36 -8.36 9.65
C PHE A 83 17.45 -9.69 10.38
N ASN A 84 18.28 -10.63 9.91
CA ASN A 84 18.49 -11.92 10.56
C ASN A 84 19.39 -11.79 11.82
N ASP A 85 20.38 -10.90 11.78
CA ASP A 85 21.33 -10.68 12.87
C ASP A 85 20.77 -9.77 13.99
N THR A 86 19.65 -9.08 13.74
CA THR A 86 19.09 -8.07 14.67
C THR A 86 17.73 -8.53 15.19
N GLU A 87 17.67 -8.89 16.48
CA GLU A 87 16.46 -9.40 17.13
C GLU A 87 15.27 -8.46 16.97
N GLU A 88 15.45 -7.14 17.09
CA GLU A 88 14.38 -6.15 16.96
C GLU A 88 13.70 -6.14 15.58
N TYR A 89 14.35 -6.66 14.53
CA TYR A 89 13.77 -6.80 13.20
C TYR A 89 13.10 -8.16 12.97
N SER A 90 13.06 -9.03 13.97
CA SER A 90 12.33 -10.30 13.90
C SER A 90 10.82 -10.08 13.73
N VAL A 91 10.17 -11.01 13.05
CA VAL A 91 8.72 -10.97 12.77
C VAL A 91 7.87 -10.90 14.04
N ILE A 92 8.40 -11.37 15.17
CA ILE A 92 7.74 -11.34 16.48
C ILE A 92 7.60 -9.93 17.07
N HIS A 93 8.29 -8.93 16.50
CA HIS A 93 8.22 -7.53 16.93
C HIS A 93 7.37 -6.66 15.98
N GLY A 94 6.77 -7.25 14.95
CA GLY A 94 6.00 -6.52 13.94
C GLY A 94 6.88 -5.79 12.92
N GLU A 95 6.25 -5.02 12.05
CA GLU A 95 6.91 -4.37 10.91
C GLU A 95 7.51 -3.00 11.24
N ASN A 96 7.02 -2.34 12.30
CA ASN A 96 7.40 -0.96 12.63
C ASN A 96 8.94 -0.77 12.75
N PRO A 97 9.71 -1.64 13.44
CA PRO A 97 11.17 -1.51 13.43
C PRO A 97 11.78 -1.53 12.01
N ARG A 98 11.26 -2.39 11.11
CA ARG A 98 11.73 -2.43 9.72
C ARG A 98 11.28 -1.20 8.93
N GLU A 99 10.11 -0.65 9.20
CA GLU A 99 9.65 0.62 8.61
C GLU A 99 10.64 1.76 8.94
N HIS A 100 11.06 1.87 10.20
CA HIS A 100 12.06 2.86 10.62
C HIS A 100 13.43 2.62 9.98
N PHE A 101 13.83 1.36 9.76
CA PHE A 101 15.00 1.03 8.96
C PHE A 101 14.88 1.56 7.53
N PHE A 102 13.78 1.27 6.83
CA PHE A 102 13.58 1.76 5.46
C PHE A 102 13.46 3.27 5.38
N THR A 103 12.82 3.90 6.36
CA THR A 103 12.77 5.36 6.49
C THR A 103 14.18 5.95 6.63
N SER A 104 15.03 5.34 7.46
CA SER A 104 16.43 5.74 7.61
C SER A 104 17.25 5.50 6.34
N ALA A 105 16.94 4.44 5.59
CA ALA A 105 17.58 4.12 4.32
C ALA A 105 17.20 5.08 3.17
N GLN A 106 16.15 5.89 3.32
CA GLN A 106 15.85 6.97 2.37
C GLN A 106 16.74 8.20 2.56
N ALA A 107 17.53 8.26 3.63
CA ALA A 107 18.35 9.44 3.92
C ALA A 107 19.38 9.68 2.81
N ARG A 108 19.67 10.96 2.55
CA ARG A 108 20.76 11.35 1.65
C ARG A 108 22.12 10.81 2.11
N GLU A 109 22.30 10.38 3.34
CA GLU A 109 23.63 9.98 3.83
C GLU A 109 24.08 8.58 3.38
N ILE A 110 23.21 7.77 2.76
CA ILE A 110 23.59 6.42 2.33
C ILE A 110 24.35 6.41 1.00
N SER A 111 25.27 5.46 0.86
CA SER A 111 26.00 5.21 -0.39
C SER A 111 25.08 4.64 -1.48
N ILE A 112 25.44 4.81 -2.75
CA ILE A 112 24.68 4.26 -3.89
C ILE A 112 24.66 2.72 -3.83
N SER A 113 25.77 2.10 -3.43
CA SER A 113 25.85 0.65 -3.22
C SER A 113 24.82 0.17 -2.18
N SER A 114 24.73 0.86 -1.04
CA SER A 114 23.76 0.58 0.02
C SER A 114 22.32 0.81 -0.45
N ALA A 115 22.06 1.88 -1.20
CA ALA A 115 20.75 2.14 -1.80
C ALA A 115 20.32 1.00 -2.75
N ASN A 116 21.24 0.50 -3.57
CA ASN A 116 21.00 -0.61 -4.48
C ASN A 116 20.67 -1.91 -3.76
N LYS A 117 21.32 -2.18 -2.61
CA LYS A 117 20.96 -3.34 -1.76
C LYS A 117 19.54 -3.22 -1.21
N VAL A 118 19.11 -2.02 -0.82
CA VAL A 118 17.75 -1.77 -0.33
C VAL A 118 16.71 -1.90 -1.45
N ILE A 119 16.97 -1.31 -2.63
CA ILE A 119 16.12 -1.46 -3.82
C ILE A 119 15.92 -2.94 -4.15
N LYS A 120 17.02 -3.70 -4.23
CA LYS A 120 16.99 -5.13 -4.52
C LYS A 120 16.18 -5.89 -3.48
N TYR A 121 16.44 -5.62 -2.19
CA TYR A 121 15.70 -6.27 -1.12
C TYR A 121 14.19 -6.01 -1.20
N ILE A 122 13.77 -4.75 -1.40
CA ILE A 122 12.35 -4.39 -1.54
C ILE A 122 11.71 -5.18 -2.70
N LEU A 123 12.36 -5.18 -3.86
CA LEU A 123 11.84 -5.87 -5.05
C LEU A 123 11.69 -7.38 -4.84
N ASP A 124 12.65 -7.99 -4.14
CA ASP A 124 12.66 -9.43 -3.92
C ASP A 124 11.79 -9.85 -2.69
N ASN A 125 11.38 -8.92 -1.81
CA ASN A 125 10.75 -9.24 -0.51
C ASN A 125 9.44 -8.49 -0.19
N ILE A 126 8.91 -7.67 -1.10
CA ILE A 126 7.66 -6.90 -0.84
C ILE A 126 6.49 -7.78 -0.40
N SER A 127 6.42 -9.01 -0.91
CA SER A 127 5.37 -10.00 -0.62
C SER A 127 5.32 -10.45 0.85
N ARG A 128 6.42 -10.27 1.59
CA ARG A 128 6.56 -10.68 2.99
C ARG A 128 5.86 -9.73 3.97
N TYR A 129 5.47 -8.55 3.50
CA TYR A 129 4.90 -7.49 4.31
C TYR A 129 3.37 -7.41 4.14
N SER A 130 2.71 -6.95 5.21
CA SER A 130 1.27 -6.82 5.34
C SER A 130 0.71 -5.70 4.47
N MET A 131 -0.46 -5.96 3.88
CA MET A 131 -1.28 -4.97 3.17
C MET A 131 -2.28 -4.23 4.06
N LEU A 132 -2.19 -4.34 5.39
CA LEU A 132 -3.06 -3.56 6.29
C LEU A 132 -2.91 -2.06 6.01
N ASP A 133 -4.06 -1.37 6.01
CA ASP A 133 -4.14 0.05 5.71
C ASP A 133 -3.40 0.87 6.78
N GLY A 134 -2.63 1.88 6.34
CA GLY A 134 -1.86 2.77 7.21
C GLY A 134 -2.73 3.72 8.05
N PHE A 135 -4.05 3.71 7.87
CA PHE A 135 -4.99 4.48 8.69
C PHE A 135 -5.69 3.64 9.77
N ASN A 136 -5.25 2.41 9.99
CA ASN A 136 -5.74 1.60 11.08
C ASN A 136 -5.04 1.98 12.39
N SER A 137 -5.82 2.39 13.40
CA SER A 137 -5.32 2.76 14.73
C SER A 137 -4.62 1.63 15.50
N ILE A 138 -4.72 0.38 15.03
CA ILE A 138 -4.15 -0.80 15.71
C ILE A 138 -2.79 -1.16 15.10
N TYR A 139 -2.71 -1.27 13.77
CA TYR A 139 -1.53 -1.75 13.08
C TYR A 139 -1.51 -1.24 11.65
N GLU A 140 -0.38 -0.66 11.24
CA GLU A 140 -0.15 -0.13 9.91
C GLU A 140 0.76 -1.11 9.14
N GLY A 141 0.32 -1.55 7.97
CA GLY A 141 1.06 -2.49 7.14
C GLY A 141 2.12 -1.80 6.30
N LEU A 142 3.31 -2.40 6.21
CA LEU A 142 4.47 -1.80 5.55
C LEU A 142 4.47 -1.96 4.02
N ARG A 143 3.70 -2.90 3.46
CA ARG A 143 3.81 -3.26 2.03
C ARG A 143 3.54 -2.11 1.07
N HIS A 144 2.48 -1.34 1.32
CA HIS A 144 2.13 -0.19 0.48
C HIS A 144 3.24 0.86 0.53
N ASP A 145 3.74 1.12 1.74
CA ASP A 145 4.81 2.09 1.99
C ASP A 145 6.11 1.72 1.30
N LEU A 146 6.47 0.44 1.22
CA LEU A 146 7.70 0.00 0.54
C LEU A 146 7.76 0.43 -0.93
N ILE A 147 6.61 0.52 -1.62
CA ILE A 147 6.56 1.06 -2.99
C ILE A 147 6.99 2.53 -2.99
N TYR A 148 6.47 3.35 -2.09
CA TYR A 148 6.91 4.75 -1.97
C TYR A 148 8.35 4.85 -1.47
N ARG A 149 8.79 3.93 -0.59
CA ARG A 149 10.18 3.88 -0.14
C ARG A 149 11.11 3.63 -1.33
N LEU A 150 10.78 2.67 -2.20
CA LEU A 150 11.50 2.42 -3.44
C LEU A 150 11.59 3.66 -4.34
N ILE A 151 10.46 4.36 -4.55
CA ILE A 151 10.41 5.58 -5.35
C ILE A 151 11.32 6.68 -4.79
N TRP A 152 11.29 6.90 -3.48
CA TRP A 152 12.15 7.88 -2.82
C TRP A 152 13.64 7.52 -2.87
N ILE A 153 13.98 6.23 -2.76
CA ILE A 153 15.37 5.79 -2.91
C ILE A 153 15.83 6.02 -4.34
N LEU A 154 14.97 5.77 -5.35
CA LEU A 154 15.29 6.07 -6.75
C LEU A 154 15.51 7.58 -6.99
N GLU A 155 14.63 8.41 -6.44
CA GLU A 155 14.71 9.88 -6.52
C GLU A 155 16.04 10.43 -5.96
N LEU A 156 16.46 9.92 -4.81
CA LEU A 156 17.59 10.46 -4.05
C LEU A 156 18.93 9.78 -4.36
N ARG A 157 18.90 8.48 -4.63
CA ARG A 157 20.08 7.60 -4.71
C ARG A 157 20.00 6.55 -5.82
N GLY A 158 19.00 6.63 -6.70
CA GLY A 158 18.86 5.76 -7.86
C GLY A 158 19.80 6.09 -9.01
N TRP A 159 20.54 7.20 -8.91
CA TRP A 159 21.42 7.77 -9.92
C TRP A 159 22.75 8.22 -9.31
N ALA A 160 23.78 8.29 -10.16
CA ALA A 160 25.14 8.66 -9.80
C ALA A 160 25.71 9.70 -10.79
N ASP A 161 26.57 10.59 -10.30
CA ASP A 161 27.51 11.38 -11.10
C ASP A 161 28.80 10.58 -11.37
N GLU A 162 29.73 11.18 -12.10
CA GLU A 162 31.01 10.56 -12.50
C GLU A 162 31.85 10.09 -11.29
N ASP A 163 31.70 10.74 -10.13
CA ASP A 163 32.37 10.40 -8.88
C ASP A 163 31.65 9.28 -8.10
N GLY A 164 30.57 8.72 -8.65
CA GLY A 164 29.75 7.71 -7.97
C GLY A 164 28.92 8.28 -6.81
N ARG A 165 28.68 9.59 -6.78
CA ARG A 165 27.87 10.31 -5.78
C ARG A 165 26.58 10.79 -6.45
N SER A 166 25.68 11.45 -5.71
CA SER A 166 24.50 12.09 -6.34
C SER A 166 24.50 13.59 -6.04
N TYR A 167 25.60 14.27 -6.41
CA TYR A 167 25.73 15.72 -6.28
C TYR A 167 25.60 16.43 -7.64
N GLY A 168 26.16 15.85 -8.71
CA GLY A 168 26.04 16.36 -10.07
C GLY A 168 24.66 16.10 -10.69
N ASN A 169 23.63 16.84 -10.28
CA ASN A 169 22.26 16.65 -10.77
C ASN A 169 22.05 17.19 -12.21
N THR A 170 22.60 16.51 -13.21
CA THR A 170 22.43 16.82 -14.64
C THR A 170 21.42 15.88 -15.32
N ASP A 171 20.92 16.25 -16.49
CA ASP A 171 19.94 15.44 -17.24
C ASP A 171 20.49 14.06 -17.58
N GLU A 172 21.77 13.97 -17.91
CA GLU A 172 22.47 12.73 -18.24
C GLU A 172 22.53 11.80 -17.02
N ASN A 173 22.88 12.35 -15.85
CA ASN A 173 23.03 11.55 -14.64
C ASN A 173 21.68 11.02 -14.15
N VAL A 174 20.60 11.81 -14.21
CA VAL A 174 19.27 11.36 -13.76
C VAL A 174 18.56 10.48 -14.79
N ALA A 175 18.94 10.51 -16.07
CA ALA A 175 18.32 9.68 -17.12
C ALA A 175 18.35 8.17 -16.79
N VAL A 176 19.35 7.73 -16.02
CA VAL A 176 19.49 6.34 -15.59
C VAL A 176 18.28 5.85 -14.78
N ILE A 177 17.54 6.72 -14.08
CA ILE A 177 16.38 6.30 -13.27
C ILE A 177 15.30 5.66 -14.17
N ALA A 178 14.88 6.36 -15.24
CA ALA A 178 13.92 5.82 -16.20
C ALA A 178 14.46 4.59 -16.93
N GLU A 179 15.76 4.56 -17.23
CA GLU A 179 16.40 3.38 -17.81
C GLU A 179 16.34 2.18 -16.87
N ARG A 180 16.55 2.33 -15.56
CA ARG A 180 16.41 1.22 -14.59
C ARG A 180 14.98 0.72 -14.48
N ILE A 181 13.99 1.61 -14.66
CA ILE A 181 12.57 1.23 -14.66
C ILE A 181 12.23 0.39 -15.89
N MET A 182 12.73 0.79 -17.06
CA MET A 182 12.30 0.27 -18.37
C MET A 182 13.25 -0.74 -19.01
N LYS A 183 14.54 -0.69 -18.69
CA LYS A 183 15.63 -1.47 -19.27
C LYS A 183 16.36 -2.23 -18.15
N SER A 184 17.01 -3.34 -18.52
CA SER A 184 17.78 -4.13 -17.55
C SER A 184 18.92 -3.29 -17.00
N ASP A 185 19.05 -3.26 -15.68
CA ASP A 185 20.21 -2.67 -15.02
C ASP A 185 21.17 -3.78 -14.53
N THR A 186 22.40 -3.39 -14.23
CA THR A 186 23.48 -4.30 -13.80
C THR A 186 23.26 -4.87 -12.39
N ILE A 187 22.30 -4.34 -11.63
CA ILE A 187 22.09 -4.61 -10.20
C ILE A 187 20.97 -5.65 -10.01
N THR A 188 19.87 -5.46 -10.71
CA THR A 188 18.68 -6.33 -10.66
C THR A 188 18.69 -7.38 -11.78
N GLY A 189 19.45 -7.14 -12.87
CA GLY A 189 19.52 -8.00 -14.05
C GLY A 189 18.26 -7.97 -14.93
N LYS A 190 17.21 -7.28 -14.49
CA LYS A 190 15.91 -7.10 -15.15
C LYS A 190 15.38 -5.69 -14.85
N PRO A 191 14.58 -5.07 -15.73
CA PRO A 191 13.93 -3.81 -15.41
C PRO A 191 13.16 -3.88 -14.08
N ILE A 192 13.12 -2.78 -13.32
CA ILE A 192 12.36 -2.72 -12.06
C ILE A 192 10.89 -3.08 -12.30
N ALA A 193 10.32 -2.66 -13.43
CA ALA A 193 8.97 -3.01 -13.81
C ALA A 193 8.74 -4.53 -13.97
N ASP A 194 9.71 -5.25 -14.54
CA ASP A 194 9.65 -6.72 -14.65
C ASP A 194 9.83 -7.40 -13.31
N LYS A 195 10.74 -6.90 -12.47
CA LYS A 195 10.96 -7.42 -11.13
C LYS A 195 9.69 -7.33 -10.27
N LEU A 196 8.97 -6.21 -10.31
CA LEU A 196 7.71 -6.06 -9.58
C LEU A 196 6.62 -7.01 -10.10
N LEU A 197 6.58 -7.29 -11.41
CA LEU A 197 5.65 -8.26 -11.98
C LEU A 197 6.01 -9.72 -11.62
N ASP A 198 7.28 -9.98 -11.31
CA ASP A 198 7.77 -11.28 -10.86
C ASP A 198 7.78 -11.42 -9.32
N ALA A 199 7.54 -10.35 -8.56
CA ALA A 199 7.83 -10.27 -7.13
C ALA A 199 6.92 -11.11 -6.23
N ASN A 200 5.69 -11.42 -6.68
CA ASN A 200 4.77 -12.24 -5.89
C ASN A 200 4.33 -13.48 -6.67
N HIS A 201 4.14 -14.57 -5.93
CA HIS A 201 3.48 -15.77 -6.45
C HIS A 201 1.97 -15.58 -6.63
N ASN A 202 1.36 -14.58 -5.97
CA ASN A 202 -0.05 -14.25 -6.14
C ASN A 202 -0.23 -13.15 -7.20
N PRO A 203 -0.89 -13.44 -8.35
CA PRO A 203 -1.01 -12.47 -9.45
C PRO A 203 -1.79 -11.20 -9.11
N ILE A 204 -2.76 -11.28 -8.18
CA ILE A 204 -3.56 -10.12 -7.76
C ILE A 204 -2.68 -9.15 -6.98
N LEU A 205 -1.87 -9.67 -6.05
CA LEU A 205 -1.04 -8.82 -5.21
C LEU A 205 0.12 -8.22 -6.01
N THR A 206 0.70 -9.00 -6.93
CA THR A 206 1.62 -8.49 -7.97
C THR A 206 1.03 -7.28 -8.70
N LEU A 207 -0.21 -7.40 -9.18
CA LEU A 207 -0.85 -6.32 -9.90
C LEU A 207 -1.03 -5.09 -9.03
N ILE A 208 -1.48 -5.25 -7.79
CA ILE A 208 -1.68 -4.14 -6.85
C ILE A 208 -0.37 -3.40 -6.59
N ASP A 209 0.71 -4.11 -6.27
CA ASP A 209 2.04 -3.52 -6.05
C ASP A 209 2.52 -2.77 -7.29
N PHE A 210 2.44 -3.42 -8.46
CA PHE A 210 2.91 -2.84 -9.71
C PHE A 210 2.09 -1.62 -10.12
N THR A 211 0.77 -1.69 -9.98
CA THR A 211 -0.11 -0.55 -10.30
C THR A 211 0.02 0.60 -9.30
N ASN A 212 0.33 0.33 -8.03
CA ASN A 212 0.74 1.36 -7.06
C ASN A 212 2.07 2.00 -7.48
N PHE A 213 3.04 1.21 -7.93
CA PHE A 213 4.32 1.71 -8.42
C PHE A 213 4.17 2.61 -9.66
N ILE A 214 3.33 2.23 -10.63
CA ILE A 214 3.03 3.07 -11.80
C ILE A 214 2.46 4.41 -11.35
N TYR A 215 1.48 4.38 -10.45
CA TYR A 215 0.86 5.60 -9.93
C TYR A 215 1.88 6.49 -9.22
N ALA A 216 2.66 5.93 -8.29
CA ALA A 216 3.65 6.66 -7.51
C ALA A 216 4.80 7.23 -8.38
N SER A 217 5.23 6.49 -9.40
CA SER A 217 6.31 6.92 -10.30
C SER A 217 5.90 7.98 -11.31
N THR A 218 4.61 8.08 -11.66
CA THR A 218 4.15 8.95 -12.76
C THR A 218 3.27 10.13 -12.32
N ASN A 219 2.74 10.13 -11.08
CA ASN A 219 1.86 11.19 -10.57
C ASN A 219 2.41 11.95 -9.36
N SER A 220 3.64 11.68 -8.90
CA SER A 220 4.20 12.36 -7.73
C SER A 220 4.86 13.69 -8.09
N ASP A 221 4.33 14.80 -7.56
CA ASP A 221 4.92 16.14 -7.71
C ASP A 221 6.18 16.35 -6.87
N SER A 222 6.41 15.51 -5.84
CA SER A 222 7.53 15.67 -4.90
C SER A 222 8.81 14.96 -5.34
N THR A 223 8.78 14.18 -6.42
CA THR A 223 9.91 13.39 -6.95
C THR A 223 10.45 14.03 -8.23
N PHE A 224 11.26 15.08 -8.06
CA PHE A 224 11.73 15.93 -9.16
C PHE A 224 12.65 15.19 -10.14
N ASN A 225 13.65 14.45 -9.64
CA ASN A 225 14.62 13.75 -10.48
C ASN A 225 13.95 12.62 -11.26
N LEU A 226 13.08 11.84 -10.61
CA LEU A 226 12.31 10.77 -11.24
C LEU A 226 11.43 11.32 -12.36
N ARG A 227 10.66 12.38 -12.08
CA ARG A 227 9.79 13.02 -13.08
C ARG A 227 10.59 13.56 -14.25
N ARG A 228 11.72 14.25 -13.98
CA ARG A 228 12.60 14.77 -15.03
C ARG A 228 13.17 13.65 -15.89
N SER A 229 13.62 12.57 -15.26
CA SER A 229 14.13 11.38 -15.94
C SER A 229 13.09 10.74 -16.87
N ILE A 230 11.86 10.54 -16.37
CA ILE A 230 10.75 10.00 -17.16
C ILE A 230 10.38 10.93 -18.33
N ALA A 231 10.29 12.25 -18.10
CA ALA A 231 9.96 13.21 -19.16
C ALA A 231 11.02 13.25 -20.27
N ASN A 232 12.30 13.21 -19.90
CA ASN A 232 13.42 13.17 -20.85
C ASN A 232 13.40 11.85 -21.64
N TYR A 233 13.14 10.72 -20.97
CA TYR A 233 13.00 9.42 -21.62
C TYR A 233 11.85 9.40 -22.62
N ASN A 234 10.66 9.88 -22.22
CA ASN A 234 9.48 9.97 -23.08
C ASN A 234 9.78 10.77 -24.35
N THR A 235 10.48 11.90 -24.22
CA THR A 235 10.87 12.76 -25.35
C THR A 235 11.87 12.06 -26.27
N LYS A 236 12.92 11.46 -25.69
CA LYS A 236 14.00 10.80 -26.42
C LYS A 236 13.52 9.57 -27.18
N GLU A 237 12.73 8.73 -26.53
CA GLU A 237 12.26 7.44 -27.05
C GLU A 237 10.90 7.57 -27.78
N LYS A 238 10.27 8.76 -27.72
CA LYS A 238 8.95 9.06 -28.32
C LYS A 238 7.85 8.12 -27.83
N VAL A 239 7.82 7.90 -26.52
CA VAL A 239 6.84 7.02 -25.84
C VAL A 239 6.21 7.74 -24.65
N ASP A 240 5.08 7.23 -24.16
CA ASP A 240 4.59 7.53 -22.81
C ASP A 240 4.87 6.33 -21.91
N ILE A 241 5.86 6.44 -21.00
CA ILE A 241 6.18 5.39 -20.01
C ILE A 241 4.94 4.96 -19.22
N ARG A 242 4.05 5.90 -18.87
CA ARG A 242 2.84 5.55 -18.11
C ARG A 242 1.95 4.63 -18.95
N GLU A 243 1.72 4.97 -20.20
CA GLU A 243 0.97 4.13 -21.14
C GLU A 243 1.63 2.76 -21.33
N LEU A 244 2.96 2.70 -21.48
CA LEU A 244 3.69 1.43 -21.62
C LEU A 244 3.56 0.53 -20.38
N LEU A 245 3.75 1.09 -19.18
CA LEU A 245 3.62 0.33 -17.94
C LEU A 245 2.16 -0.08 -17.67
N SER A 246 1.20 0.80 -17.97
CA SER A 246 -0.23 0.50 -17.91
C SER A 246 -0.61 -0.65 -18.84
N ASN A 247 -0.11 -0.64 -20.09
CA ASN A 247 -0.29 -1.74 -21.04
C ASN A 247 0.30 -3.03 -20.48
N LYS A 248 1.52 -2.98 -19.92
CA LYS A 248 2.18 -4.14 -19.32
C LYS A 248 1.37 -4.74 -18.16
N ALA A 249 0.86 -3.88 -17.26
CA ALA A 249 0.00 -4.31 -16.17
C ALA A 249 -1.29 -4.97 -16.67
N PHE A 250 -1.93 -4.37 -17.68
CA PHE A 250 -3.16 -4.91 -18.24
C PHE A 250 -2.93 -6.20 -19.03
N SER A 251 -1.82 -6.33 -19.76
CA SER A 251 -1.44 -7.58 -20.42
C SER A 251 -1.29 -8.72 -19.42
N PHE A 252 -0.58 -8.47 -18.30
CA PHE A 252 -0.47 -9.44 -17.22
C PHE A 252 -1.84 -9.81 -16.65
N PHE A 253 -2.71 -8.83 -16.35
CA PHE A 253 -4.07 -9.09 -15.89
C PHE A 253 -4.88 -9.93 -16.88
N LYS A 254 -4.83 -9.57 -18.17
CA LYS A 254 -5.54 -10.26 -19.24
C LYS A 254 -5.10 -11.72 -19.35
N GLU A 255 -3.80 -11.98 -19.32
CA GLU A 255 -3.25 -13.34 -19.38
C GLU A 255 -3.63 -14.18 -18.16
N GLN A 256 -3.65 -13.58 -16.97
CA GLN A 256 -3.92 -14.31 -15.74
C GLN A 256 -5.41 -14.57 -15.50
N PHE A 257 -6.29 -13.68 -15.96
CA PHE A 257 -7.72 -13.75 -15.62
C PHE A 257 -8.62 -13.82 -16.85
N ILE A 258 -8.55 -12.83 -17.74
CA ILE A 258 -9.49 -12.69 -18.87
C ILE A 258 -9.36 -13.88 -19.83
N ASN A 259 -8.16 -14.16 -20.32
CA ASN A 259 -7.91 -15.26 -21.27
C ASN A 259 -8.22 -16.63 -20.68
N LYS A 260 -8.16 -16.76 -19.35
CA LYS A 260 -8.47 -18.01 -18.63
C LYS A 260 -9.94 -18.11 -18.21
N GLY A 261 -10.78 -17.11 -18.51
CA GLY A 261 -12.18 -17.08 -18.11
C GLY A 261 -12.39 -17.12 -16.58
N LYS A 262 -11.38 -16.72 -15.80
CA LYS A 262 -11.46 -16.75 -14.33
C LYS A 262 -12.23 -15.54 -13.83
N ASN A 263 -13.03 -15.69 -12.79
CA ASN A 263 -13.64 -14.54 -12.10
C ASN A 263 -12.66 -13.99 -11.05
N PHE A 264 -11.95 -12.90 -11.37
CA PHE A 264 -10.92 -12.39 -10.46
C PHE A 264 -11.47 -11.88 -9.12
N LEU A 265 -12.76 -11.50 -9.05
CA LEU A 265 -13.40 -11.11 -7.79
C LEU A 265 -13.50 -12.28 -6.82
N LYS A 266 -13.80 -13.48 -7.34
CA LYS A 266 -13.77 -14.72 -6.55
C LYS A 266 -12.35 -15.07 -6.12
N GLU A 267 -11.38 -14.92 -7.02
CA GLU A 267 -9.96 -15.15 -6.73
C GLU A 267 -9.43 -14.20 -5.64
N ILE A 268 -9.90 -12.95 -5.58
CA ILE A 268 -9.57 -12.02 -4.48
C ILE A 268 -10.18 -12.49 -3.16
N LYS A 269 -11.46 -12.90 -3.17
CA LYS A 269 -12.14 -13.39 -1.97
C LYS A 269 -11.46 -14.62 -1.39
N SER A 270 -10.93 -15.50 -2.24
CA SER A 270 -10.24 -16.73 -1.85
C SER A 270 -8.78 -16.56 -1.43
N ILE A 271 -8.20 -15.34 -1.49
CA ILE A 271 -6.84 -15.12 -1.01
C ILE A 271 -6.78 -15.45 0.49
N PRO A 272 -5.86 -16.35 0.92
CA PRO A 272 -5.67 -16.65 2.33
C PRO A 272 -5.17 -15.43 3.11
N ASP A 273 -5.64 -15.28 4.34
CA ASP A 273 -5.35 -14.10 5.16
C ASP A 273 -3.85 -13.94 5.44
N ASN A 274 -3.14 -15.05 5.65
CA ASN A 274 -1.69 -15.03 5.84
C ASN A 274 -0.92 -14.56 4.58
N VAL A 275 -1.51 -14.67 3.39
CA VAL A 275 -0.91 -14.13 2.15
C VAL A 275 -1.10 -12.60 2.07
N LEU A 276 -2.18 -12.07 2.66
CA LEU A 276 -2.43 -10.62 2.73
C LEU A 276 -1.59 -9.95 3.82
N LEU A 277 -1.37 -10.65 4.92
CA LEU A 277 -0.64 -10.17 6.11
C LEU A 277 0.87 -10.50 6.08
N GLY A 278 1.29 -11.37 5.16
CA GLY A 278 2.69 -11.77 4.99
C GLY A 278 3.25 -12.54 6.19
N ASP A 279 4.57 -12.43 6.38
CA ASP A 279 5.32 -13.12 7.43
C ASP A 279 4.92 -12.66 8.84
N PHE A 280 4.26 -11.51 8.96
CA PHE A 280 3.86 -10.88 10.22
C PHE A 280 2.45 -11.25 10.67
N SER A 281 1.77 -12.15 9.95
CA SER A 281 0.37 -12.55 10.19
C SER A 281 0.07 -12.96 11.63
N GLU A 282 0.94 -13.72 12.29
CA GLU A 282 0.76 -14.14 13.69
C GLU A 282 0.86 -12.96 14.66
N PHE A 283 1.88 -12.11 14.50
CA PHE A 283 2.05 -10.92 15.34
C PHE A 283 0.83 -10.00 15.23
N ILE A 284 0.39 -9.74 14.01
CA ILE A 284 -0.75 -8.89 13.71
C ILE A 284 -2.02 -9.48 14.33
N SER A 285 -2.31 -10.76 14.11
CA SER A 285 -3.48 -11.43 14.67
C SER A 285 -3.52 -11.35 16.20
N ASN A 286 -2.38 -11.54 16.85
CA ASN A 286 -2.24 -11.40 18.29
C ASN A 286 -2.48 -9.95 18.77
N LYS A 287 -2.07 -8.95 17.99
CA LYS A 287 -2.31 -7.53 18.31
C LYS A 287 -3.80 -7.20 18.26
N PHE A 288 -4.51 -7.60 17.21
CA PHE A 288 -5.96 -7.39 17.10
C PHE A 288 -6.74 -8.09 18.21
N LYS A 289 -6.35 -9.32 18.55
CA LYS A 289 -6.96 -10.07 19.65
C LYS A 289 -6.80 -9.36 21.00
N LYS A 290 -5.64 -8.73 21.24
CA LYS A 290 -5.38 -7.96 22.48
C LYS A 290 -6.25 -6.70 22.57
N GLU A 291 -6.51 -6.07 21.43
CA GLU A 291 -7.32 -4.83 21.34
C GLU A 291 -8.83 -5.10 21.26
N ASP A 292 -9.26 -6.37 21.28
CA ASP A 292 -10.67 -6.80 21.11
C ASP A 292 -11.30 -6.26 19.81
N LYS A 293 -10.56 -6.42 18.71
CA LYS A 293 -10.95 -5.93 17.37
C LYS A 293 -10.92 -7.05 16.34
N SER A 294 -11.84 -6.98 15.38
CA SER A 294 -11.96 -7.96 14.29
C SER A 294 -10.87 -7.73 13.24
N ILE A 295 -9.94 -8.68 13.13
CA ILE A 295 -8.99 -8.70 12.00
C ILE A 295 -9.68 -9.06 10.68
N GLU A 296 -10.76 -9.84 10.75
CA GLU A 296 -11.56 -10.24 9.59
C GLU A 296 -12.16 -9.02 8.88
N ASP A 297 -12.60 -8.02 9.63
CA ASP A 297 -13.12 -6.76 9.07
C ASP A 297 -12.04 -6.05 8.25
N GLU A 298 -10.81 -5.98 8.76
CA GLU A 298 -9.68 -5.36 8.05
C GLU A 298 -9.25 -6.16 6.82
N ILE A 299 -9.27 -7.50 6.90
CA ILE A 299 -9.03 -8.37 5.75
C ILE A 299 -10.09 -8.15 4.66
N ASN A 300 -11.36 -8.00 5.05
CA ASN A 300 -12.44 -7.72 4.13
C ASN A 300 -12.32 -6.31 3.50
N LYS A 301 -11.82 -5.32 4.24
CA LYS A 301 -11.46 -4.00 3.69
C LYS A 301 -10.34 -4.12 2.65
N ILE A 302 -9.26 -4.84 2.95
CA ILE A 302 -8.17 -5.09 1.99
C ILE A 302 -8.73 -5.68 0.70
N LYS A 303 -9.52 -6.76 0.80
CA LYS A 303 -10.11 -7.44 -0.38
C LYS A 303 -11.01 -6.49 -1.18
N THR A 304 -11.84 -5.70 -0.51
CA THR A 304 -12.73 -4.71 -1.17
C THR A 304 -11.94 -3.58 -1.84
N ASN A 305 -10.88 -3.10 -1.21
CA ASN A 305 -9.99 -2.07 -1.76
C ASN A 305 -9.23 -2.58 -2.99
N ILE A 306 -8.75 -3.83 -2.97
CA ILE A 306 -8.10 -4.47 -4.13
C ILE A 306 -9.09 -4.54 -5.30
N ILE A 307 -10.32 -5.01 -5.07
CA ILE A 307 -11.37 -5.07 -6.09
C ILE A 307 -11.61 -3.67 -6.67
N SER A 308 -11.87 -2.69 -5.81
CA SER A 308 -12.21 -1.33 -6.22
C SER A 308 -11.06 -0.68 -6.99
N SER A 309 -9.82 -0.87 -6.52
CA SER A 309 -8.62 -0.32 -7.15
C SER A 309 -8.39 -0.90 -8.54
N LEU A 310 -8.46 -2.23 -8.72
CA LEU A 310 -8.26 -2.86 -10.03
C LEU A 310 -9.38 -2.54 -11.01
N ILE A 311 -10.63 -2.52 -10.57
CA ILE A 311 -11.76 -2.11 -11.41
C ILE A 311 -11.63 -0.64 -11.81
N TYR A 312 -11.28 0.25 -10.88
CA TYR A 312 -11.05 1.65 -11.19
C TYR A 312 -9.91 1.82 -12.21
N ARG A 313 -8.75 1.21 -11.94
CA ARG A 313 -7.53 1.33 -12.77
C ARG A 313 -7.72 0.84 -14.19
N PHE A 314 -8.49 -0.24 -14.40
CA PHE A 314 -8.68 -0.84 -15.72
C PHE A 314 -10.06 -0.61 -16.34
N GLY A 315 -11.03 -0.04 -15.61
CA GLY A 315 -12.40 0.20 -16.10
C GLY A 315 -12.80 1.67 -16.15
N SER A 316 -12.18 2.55 -15.37
CA SER A 316 -12.58 3.97 -15.30
C SER A 316 -12.01 4.79 -16.45
N GLU A 317 -12.84 5.67 -17.03
CA GLU A 317 -12.40 6.67 -18.01
C GLU A 317 -11.82 7.95 -17.37
N GLU A 318 -11.78 8.03 -16.04
CA GLU A 318 -11.36 9.24 -15.35
C GLU A 318 -9.84 9.52 -15.48
N PRO A 319 -9.42 10.80 -15.47
CA PRO A 319 -8.02 11.17 -15.36
C PRO A 319 -7.38 10.52 -14.12
N GLY A 320 -6.26 9.84 -14.29
CA GLY A 320 -5.63 9.07 -13.20
C GLY A 320 -5.77 7.55 -13.39
N SER A 321 -6.81 7.09 -14.08
CA SER A 321 -6.98 5.70 -14.50
C SER A 321 -5.93 5.28 -15.55
N PHE A 322 -5.67 3.99 -15.65
CA PHE A 322 -4.88 3.39 -16.73
C PHE A 322 -5.74 2.98 -17.91
N ALA A 323 -7.06 2.94 -17.72
CA ALA A 323 -7.97 2.32 -18.66
C ALA A 323 -8.21 3.13 -19.93
N GLY A 324 -7.99 4.45 -19.86
CA GLY A 324 -8.16 5.39 -20.97
C GLY A 324 -7.11 5.24 -22.08
N TYR A 325 -6.00 4.54 -21.80
CA TYR A 325 -4.95 4.26 -22.77
C TYR A 325 -5.36 3.22 -23.80
N VAL A 326 -4.77 3.33 -24.99
CA VAL A 326 -4.93 2.35 -26.06
C VAL A 326 -4.23 1.06 -25.64
N TYR A 327 -4.87 -0.08 -25.88
CA TYR A 327 -4.23 -1.37 -25.68
C TYR A 327 -3.33 -1.70 -26.87
N ILE A 328 -2.07 -1.27 -26.79
CA ILE A 328 -1.10 -1.21 -27.90
C ILE A 328 -0.85 -2.59 -28.54
N ILE A 329 -1.02 -3.68 -27.79
CA ILE A 329 -0.50 -4.99 -28.19
C ILE A 329 -1.34 -5.71 -29.27
N ASN A 330 -2.56 -5.27 -29.62
CA ASN A 330 -3.35 -5.99 -30.66
C ASN A 330 -4.28 -5.16 -31.52
N ASN A 331 -4.69 -3.96 -31.10
CA ASN A 331 -5.56 -3.11 -31.92
C ASN A 331 -5.48 -1.66 -31.42
N PRO A 332 -4.95 -0.71 -32.21
CA PRO A 332 -4.76 0.67 -31.78
C PRO A 332 -6.07 1.41 -31.46
N ASP A 333 -7.22 0.84 -31.80
CA ASP A 333 -8.53 1.48 -31.58
C ASP A 333 -9.24 0.97 -30.32
N VAL A 334 -8.72 -0.07 -29.65
CA VAL A 334 -9.38 -0.67 -28.48
C VAL A 334 -8.71 -0.19 -27.20
N LYS A 335 -9.47 0.56 -26.40
CA LYS A 335 -9.05 1.01 -25.07
C LYS A 335 -9.21 -0.08 -24.02
N ILE A 336 -8.36 -0.04 -23.00
CA ILE A 336 -8.33 -1.01 -21.89
C ILE A 336 -9.69 -1.12 -21.19
N TYR A 337 -10.38 0.01 -20.95
CA TYR A 337 -11.70 -0.02 -20.28
C TYR A 337 -12.75 -0.84 -21.01
N ASN A 338 -12.76 -0.84 -22.35
CA ASN A 338 -13.74 -1.62 -23.11
C ASN A 338 -13.58 -3.11 -22.84
N ILE A 339 -12.33 -3.59 -22.87
CA ILE A 339 -12.01 -4.99 -22.61
C ILE A 339 -12.36 -5.36 -21.16
N MET A 340 -11.99 -4.50 -20.20
CA MET A 340 -12.24 -4.74 -18.79
C MET A 340 -13.74 -4.77 -18.45
N ARG A 341 -14.53 -3.82 -18.97
CA ARG A 341 -15.97 -3.74 -18.70
C ARG A 341 -16.70 -4.94 -19.29
N ASN A 342 -16.41 -5.32 -20.53
CA ASN A 342 -16.99 -6.52 -21.12
C ASN A 342 -16.66 -7.76 -20.28
N TYR A 343 -15.40 -7.95 -19.91
CA TYR A 343 -15.00 -9.04 -19.03
C TYR A 343 -15.72 -9.03 -17.66
N LEU A 344 -15.93 -7.86 -17.06
CA LEU A 344 -16.68 -7.74 -15.80
C LEU A 344 -18.11 -8.27 -15.96
N PHE A 345 -18.84 -7.86 -16.99
CA PHE A 345 -20.24 -8.28 -17.17
C PHE A 345 -20.40 -9.66 -17.79
N ASP A 346 -19.49 -10.07 -18.69
CA ASP A 346 -19.54 -11.36 -19.37
C ASP A 346 -19.09 -12.51 -18.46
N THR A 347 -18.20 -12.23 -17.50
CA THR A 347 -17.59 -13.26 -16.62
C THR A 347 -17.83 -13.00 -15.14
N CYS A 348 -17.52 -11.80 -14.63
CA CYS A 348 -17.45 -11.57 -13.18
C CYS A 348 -18.81 -11.37 -12.52
N PHE A 349 -19.70 -10.65 -13.18
CA PHE A 349 -21.06 -10.33 -12.74
C PHE A 349 -22.13 -11.17 -13.45
N ASN A 350 -21.73 -12.01 -14.41
CA ASN A 350 -22.68 -12.77 -15.21
C ASN A 350 -23.48 -13.78 -14.35
N VAL A 351 -24.76 -13.51 -14.12
CA VAL A 351 -25.62 -14.34 -13.27
C VAL A 351 -26.08 -15.63 -13.95
N ASP A 352 -26.01 -15.68 -15.29
CA ASP A 352 -26.36 -16.88 -16.05
C ASP A 352 -25.23 -17.92 -16.02
N LEU A 353 -23.97 -17.47 -15.82
CA LEU A 353 -22.85 -18.38 -15.54
C LEU A 353 -22.89 -18.93 -14.11
N ASP A 354 -23.20 -18.07 -13.13
CA ASP A 354 -23.34 -18.45 -11.72
C ASP A 354 -24.15 -17.40 -10.98
N ILE A 355 -25.31 -17.80 -10.43
CA ILE A 355 -26.22 -16.89 -9.72
C ILE A 355 -25.56 -16.19 -8.51
N SER A 356 -24.53 -16.81 -7.91
CA SER A 356 -23.76 -16.21 -6.81
C SER A 356 -22.98 -14.96 -7.24
N ASN A 357 -22.75 -14.76 -8.54
CA ASN A 357 -22.16 -13.53 -9.06
C ASN A 357 -23.04 -12.30 -8.77
N SER A 358 -24.34 -12.48 -8.49
CA SER A 358 -25.23 -11.43 -7.98
C SER A 358 -24.65 -10.76 -6.73
N GLN A 359 -24.10 -11.55 -5.80
CA GLN A 359 -23.48 -11.02 -4.59
C GLN A 359 -22.19 -10.24 -4.89
N LEU A 360 -21.40 -10.67 -5.89
CA LEU A 360 -20.18 -9.94 -6.27
C LEU A 360 -20.51 -8.57 -6.86
N PHE A 361 -21.52 -8.51 -7.73
CA PHE A 361 -22.02 -7.25 -8.27
C PHE A 361 -22.52 -6.33 -7.17
N ILE A 362 -23.40 -6.81 -6.29
CA ILE A 362 -23.98 -6.00 -5.22
C ILE A 362 -22.94 -5.57 -4.18
N ASN A 363 -21.99 -6.43 -3.81
CA ASN A 363 -20.90 -6.02 -2.93
C ASN A 363 -20.07 -4.89 -3.56
N TYR A 364 -19.81 -4.96 -4.87
CA TYR A 364 -19.08 -3.89 -5.56
C TYR A 364 -19.89 -2.58 -5.64
N VAL A 365 -21.20 -2.66 -5.88
CA VAL A 365 -22.09 -1.49 -5.83
C VAL A 365 -22.08 -0.84 -4.44
N LEU A 366 -22.16 -1.67 -3.39
CA LEU A 366 -22.13 -1.24 -2.00
C LEU A 366 -20.77 -0.64 -1.58
N SER A 367 -19.67 -1.06 -2.20
CA SER A 367 -18.34 -0.46 -1.97
C SER A 367 -18.09 0.83 -2.75
N ALA A 368 -19.00 1.23 -3.64
CA ALA A 368 -18.85 2.39 -4.52
C ALA A 368 -19.74 3.57 -4.11
N PHE A 369 -19.99 3.76 -2.81
CA PHE A 369 -20.76 4.91 -2.35
C PHE A 369 -19.92 6.18 -2.52
N SER A 370 -20.58 7.28 -2.85
CA SER A 370 -19.93 8.59 -2.88
C SER A 370 -20.51 9.49 -1.81
N HIS A 371 -19.67 10.33 -1.24
CA HIS A 371 -20.12 11.39 -0.35
C HIS A 371 -20.93 12.44 -1.15
N ASP A 372 -22.15 12.74 -0.74
CA ASP A 372 -22.93 13.83 -1.33
C ASP A 372 -22.42 15.18 -0.81
N ILE A 373 -21.35 15.67 -1.44
CA ILE A 373 -20.73 16.97 -1.11
C ILE A 373 -21.74 18.11 -1.28
N ALA A 374 -22.70 17.98 -2.19
CA ALA A 374 -23.67 19.03 -2.52
C ALA A 374 -24.71 19.25 -1.40
N ARG A 375 -24.90 18.28 -0.49
CA ARG A 375 -25.87 18.38 0.61
C ARG A 375 -25.24 18.61 1.99
N HIS A 376 -23.91 18.71 2.09
CA HIS A 376 -23.19 18.81 3.36
C HIS A 376 -23.54 17.71 4.39
N THR A 377 -24.08 16.56 3.95
CA THR A 377 -24.43 15.43 4.81
C THR A 377 -23.29 14.42 4.80
N ARG A 378 -22.73 14.07 5.97
CA ARG A 378 -21.70 13.01 6.16
C ARG A 378 -22.16 11.58 5.83
N GLU A 379 -23.35 11.41 5.25
CA GLU A 379 -23.90 10.12 4.89
C GLU A 379 -23.32 9.66 3.54
N TRP A 380 -22.71 8.48 3.54
CA TRP A 380 -22.34 7.77 2.32
C TRP A 380 -23.60 7.19 1.69
N ARG A 381 -23.81 7.46 0.39
CA ARG A 381 -24.97 6.93 -0.34
C ARG A 381 -24.54 6.26 -1.64
N PRO A 382 -25.29 5.26 -2.13
CA PRO A 382 -25.06 4.66 -3.44
C PRO A 382 -25.03 5.75 -4.52
N SER A 383 -23.99 5.75 -5.35
CA SER A 383 -23.83 6.73 -6.43
C SER A 383 -23.73 6.02 -7.77
N VAL A 384 -24.89 5.91 -8.43
CA VAL A 384 -24.97 5.30 -9.77
C VAL A 384 -24.12 6.07 -10.80
N VAL A 385 -23.91 7.37 -10.58
CA VAL A 385 -23.02 8.19 -11.43
C VAL A 385 -21.58 7.69 -11.34
N SER A 386 -21.05 7.46 -10.13
CA SER A 386 -19.70 6.94 -9.94
C SER A 386 -19.52 5.55 -10.55
N LEU A 387 -20.53 4.68 -10.38
CA LEU A 387 -20.57 3.36 -10.99
C LEU A 387 -20.55 3.42 -12.51
N SER A 388 -21.35 4.31 -13.11
CA SER A 388 -21.45 4.44 -14.56
C SER A 388 -20.14 4.88 -15.22
N LYS A 389 -19.35 5.72 -14.54
CA LYS A 389 -18.01 6.12 -15.04
C LYS A 389 -17.01 4.96 -15.10
N THR A 390 -17.20 3.95 -14.25
CA THR A 390 -16.27 2.83 -14.12
C THR A 390 -16.75 1.60 -14.90
N LEU A 391 -18.04 1.31 -14.84
CA LEU A 391 -18.65 0.14 -15.49
C LEU A 391 -19.18 0.44 -16.90
N GLY A 392 -19.31 1.71 -17.28
CA GLY A 392 -19.97 2.13 -18.51
C GLY A 392 -21.49 2.20 -18.34
N GLU A 393 -22.07 3.36 -18.64
CA GLU A 393 -23.50 3.62 -18.42
C GLU A 393 -24.40 2.64 -19.20
N ASP A 394 -24.17 2.51 -20.51
CA ASP A 394 -25.02 1.68 -21.37
C ASP A 394 -24.93 0.19 -21.01
N ILE A 395 -23.73 -0.31 -20.69
CA ILE A 395 -23.53 -1.72 -20.31
C ILE A 395 -24.22 -1.99 -18.97
N LEU A 396 -24.04 -1.10 -17.99
CA LEU A 396 -24.68 -1.21 -16.68
C LEU A 396 -26.21 -1.16 -16.77
N LYS A 397 -26.77 -0.25 -17.58
CA LYS A 397 -28.23 -0.16 -17.83
C LYS A 397 -28.78 -1.45 -18.42
N ASN A 398 -28.15 -1.96 -19.49
CA ASN A 398 -28.59 -3.18 -20.13
C ASN A 398 -28.50 -4.38 -19.17
N TYR A 399 -27.37 -4.54 -18.48
CA TYR A 399 -27.19 -5.60 -17.50
C TYR A 399 -28.24 -5.56 -16.38
N TRP A 400 -28.52 -4.37 -15.82
CA TRP A 400 -29.52 -4.22 -14.77
C TRP A 400 -30.93 -4.53 -15.30
N ARG A 401 -31.32 -3.98 -16.45
CA ARG A 401 -32.63 -4.26 -17.07
C ARG A 401 -32.87 -5.76 -17.24
N ASP A 402 -31.86 -6.48 -17.67
CA ASP A 402 -32.01 -7.90 -18.01
C ASP A 402 -31.95 -8.82 -16.77
N ASN A 403 -31.34 -8.37 -15.66
CA ASN A 403 -31.01 -9.24 -14.51
C ASN A 403 -31.50 -8.78 -13.13
N HIS A 404 -32.01 -7.56 -12.98
CA HIS A 404 -32.32 -6.95 -11.68
C HIS A 404 -33.20 -7.82 -10.77
N GLU A 405 -34.27 -8.43 -11.28
CA GLU A 405 -35.16 -9.27 -10.47
C GLU A 405 -34.43 -10.52 -9.94
N LYS A 406 -33.63 -11.20 -10.78
CA LYS A 406 -32.82 -12.36 -10.36
C LYS A 406 -31.82 -11.95 -9.26
N ILE A 407 -31.15 -10.81 -9.43
CA ILE A 407 -30.17 -10.29 -8.48
C ILE A 407 -30.84 -9.97 -7.14
N LYS A 408 -31.96 -9.23 -7.16
CA LYS A 408 -32.73 -8.87 -5.96
C LYS A 408 -33.20 -10.12 -5.21
N GLU A 409 -33.79 -11.07 -5.93
CA GLU A 409 -34.29 -12.31 -5.33
C GLU A 409 -33.17 -13.11 -4.66
N TYR A 410 -32.02 -13.24 -5.33
CA TYR A 410 -30.87 -13.96 -4.77
C TYR A 410 -30.31 -13.23 -3.54
N CYS A 411 -30.05 -11.92 -3.63
CA CYS A 411 -29.42 -11.18 -2.55
C CYS A 411 -30.31 -11.05 -1.30
N ARG A 412 -31.64 -11.02 -1.44
CA ARG A 412 -32.58 -11.03 -0.30
C ARG A 412 -32.56 -12.34 0.49
N LYS A 413 -32.07 -13.43 -0.10
CA LYS A 413 -31.92 -14.74 0.57
C LYS A 413 -30.61 -14.87 1.34
N LEU A 414 -29.67 -13.95 1.14
CA LEU A 414 -28.38 -13.95 1.84
C LEU A 414 -28.55 -13.48 3.30
N PRO A 415 -27.60 -13.83 4.19
CA PRO A 415 -27.64 -13.39 5.59
C PRO A 415 -27.72 -11.86 5.70
N LYS A 416 -28.68 -11.37 6.50
CA LYS A 416 -28.91 -9.91 6.67
C LYS A 416 -27.71 -9.19 7.30
N ASP A 417 -26.96 -9.89 8.13
CA ASP A 417 -25.73 -9.43 8.77
C ASP A 417 -24.52 -9.42 7.82
N THR A 418 -24.68 -9.76 6.53
CA THR A 418 -23.64 -9.60 5.52
C THR A 418 -23.21 -8.13 5.46
N ARG A 419 -21.92 -7.87 5.67
CA ARG A 419 -21.33 -6.52 5.62
C ARG A 419 -20.36 -6.38 4.46
N VAL A 420 -20.32 -5.17 3.91
CA VAL A 420 -19.31 -4.73 2.95
C VAL A 420 -18.50 -3.63 3.61
N PHE A 421 -17.19 -3.84 3.70
CA PHE A 421 -16.28 -2.93 4.38
C PHE A 421 -15.39 -2.18 3.37
N THR A 422 -15.23 -0.88 3.57
CA THR A 422 -14.27 -0.03 2.86
C THR A 422 -13.35 0.66 3.87
N SER A 423 -12.32 1.39 3.40
CA SER A 423 -11.49 2.20 4.30
C SER A 423 -12.28 3.32 5.01
N ASN A 424 -13.37 3.81 4.41
CA ASN A 424 -14.07 5.00 4.91
C ASN A 424 -15.38 4.69 5.66
N TYR A 425 -16.00 3.56 5.35
CA TYR A 425 -17.31 3.18 5.89
C TYR A 425 -17.54 1.67 5.76
N TRP A 426 -18.57 1.18 6.43
CA TRP A 426 -19.14 -0.14 6.20
C TRP A 426 -20.65 -0.01 6.00
N VAL A 427 -21.22 -0.96 5.27
CA VAL A 427 -22.66 -1.07 4.99
C VAL A 427 -23.12 -2.51 5.22
N SER A 428 -24.39 -2.68 5.53
CA SER A 428 -25.01 -3.99 5.78
C SER A 428 -26.10 -4.31 4.78
N TYR A 429 -26.36 -5.60 4.58
CA TYR A 429 -27.49 -6.03 3.77
C TYR A 429 -28.82 -5.72 4.44
N GLU A 430 -28.86 -5.69 5.76
CA GLU A 430 -30.04 -5.34 6.55
C GLU A 430 -30.48 -3.90 6.31
N ASP A 431 -29.54 -2.96 6.33
CA ASP A 431 -29.82 -1.53 6.34
C ASP A 431 -29.77 -0.90 4.94
N ASP A 432 -28.85 -1.32 4.08
CA ASP A 432 -28.50 -0.58 2.87
C ASP A 432 -28.98 -1.22 1.55
N LEU A 433 -29.34 -2.51 1.57
CA LEU A 433 -29.60 -3.28 0.34
C LEU A 433 -30.83 -2.78 -0.43
N GLU A 434 -31.95 -2.59 0.26
CA GLU A 434 -33.21 -2.18 -0.40
C GLU A 434 -33.13 -0.75 -0.94
N ASP A 435 -32.44 0.15 -0.22
CA ASP A 435 -32.25 1.53 -0.68
C ASP A 435 -31.28 1.58 -1.87
N THR A 436 -30.27 0.71 -1.89
CA THR A 436 -29.41 0.50 -3.07
C THR A 436 -30.21 0.03 -4.27
N PHE A 437 -31.12 -0.94 -4.11
CA PHE A 437 -31.98 -1.41 -5.21
C PHE A 437 -32.90 -0.33 -5.73
N LYS A 438 -33.54 0.45 -4.85
CA LYS A 438 -34.40 1.58 -5.27
C LYS A 438 -33.63 2.60 -6.10
N GLU A 439 -32.40 2.94 -5.71
CA GLU A 439 -31.60 3.91 -6.46
C GLU A 439 -31.14 3.35 -7.81
N LEU A 440 -30.74 2.07 -7.88
CA LEU A 440 -30.43 1.41 -9.16
C LEU A 440 -31.65 1.37 -10.09
N ASP A 441 -32.82 0.95 -9.60
CA ASP A 441 -34.05 0.93 -10.40
C ASP A 441 -34.40 2.33 -10.93
N LYS A 442 -34.37 3.33 -10.06
CA LYS A 442 -34.67 4.72 -10.40
C LYS A 442 -33.74 5.26 -11.49
N LYS A 443 -32.45 4.91 -11.46
CA LYS A 443 -31.43 5.47 -12.35
C LYS A 443 -31.18 4.65 -13.60
N LEU A 444 -31.47 3.35 -13.60
CA LEU A 444 -31.11 2.44 -14.68
C LEU A 444 -32.31 1.87 -15.44
N LEU A 445 -33.52 1.85 -14.84
CA LEU A 445 -34.74 1.38 -15.52
C LEU A 445 -35.59 2.54 -16.06
N ASN A 446 -35.54 3.71 -15.41
CA ASN A 446 -36.41 4.86 -15.71
C ASN A 446 -35.67 6.03 -16.41
N ALA A 447 -34.44 5.80 -16.90
CA ALA A 447 -33.57 6.84 -17.47
C ALA A 447 -33.47 6.77 -19.00
#